data_AF-A0A6P0SLN8-F1
#
_entry.id   AF-A0A6P0SLN8-F1
#
_cell.length_a   1.000
_cell.length_b   1.000
_cell.length_c   1.000
_cell.angle_alpha   90.00
_cell.angle_beta   90.00
_cell.angle_gamma   90.00
#
_symmetry.space_group_name_H-M   'P 1'
#
loop_
_entity.id
_entity.type
_entity.pdbx_description
1 polymer ?
#
loop_
_entity_poly.entity_id
_entity_poly.type
_entity_poly.pdbx_seq_one_letter_code
_entity_poly.pdbx_strand_id
1 'polypeptide(L)'
;MLQKQLRVARDSIVEYLNNYSDPVYLQWYFNESKRLLKFKNIHKKEDCFIIGNGPSLNKIDLSLLNNYYTFGLNKIYLIFDKVNLNISYHVAVNHLVVEQSAREFENLKCPSFLSARAAAKVVDKRDHIYKIF
;
A
#
# COMPACT_ATOMS: atom_id res chain seq x y z
N MET A 1 -18.88 -11.41 17.68
CA MET A 1 -18.50 -11.46 16.25
C MET A 1 -19.53 -10.74 15.36
N LEU A 2 -20.82 -11.03 15.52
CA LEU A 2 -21.93 -10.46 14.74
C LEU A 2 -22.05 -8.92 14.83
N GLN A 3 -21.99 -8.34 16.03
CA GLN A 3 -22.02 -6.87 16.21
C GLN A 3 -20.86 -6.13 15.51
N LYS A 4 -19.68 -6.77 15.42
CA LYS A 4 -18.52 -6.21 14.73
C LYS A 4 -18.70 -6.24 13.22
N GLN A 5 -19.35 -7.28 12.67
CA GLN A 5 -19.69 -7.36 11.25
C GLN A 5 -20.77 -6.35 10.87
N LEU A 6 -21.82 -6.21 11.69
CA LEU A 6 -22.88 -5.21 11.49
C LEU A 6 -22.34 -3.78 11.50
N ARG A 7 -21.40 -3.47 12.42
CA ARG A 7 -20.73 -2.17 12.45
C ARG A 7 -19.91 -1.90 11.19
N VAL A 8 -19.11 -2.88 10.75
CA VAL A 8 -18.30 -2.74 9.52
C VAL A 8 -19.17 -2.56 8.27
N ALA A 9 -20.28 -3.31 8.16
CA ALA A 9 -21.22 -3.16 7.05
C ALA A 9 -21.89 -1.78 7.05
N ARG A 10 -22.30 -1.29 8.23
CA ARG A 10 -22.86 0.05 8.39
C ARG A 10 -21.88 1.14 8.00
N ASP A 11 -20.64 1.06 8.50
CA ASP A 11 -19.60 2.04 8.23
C ASP A 11 -19.27 2.06 6.72
N SER A 12 -19.26 0.90 6.05
CA SER A 12 -19.08 0.80 4.59
C SER A 12 -20.21 1.43 3.78
N ILE A 13 -21.48 1.30 4.21
CA ILE A 13 -22.62 1.91 3.51
C ILE A 13 -22.58 3.44 3.68
N VAL A 14 -22.28 3.93 4.88
CA VAL A 14 -22.15 5.37 5.13
C VAL A 14 -21.02 5.97 4.30
N GLU A 15 -19.89 5.30 4.22
CA GLU A 15 -18.75 5.72 3.40
C GLU A 15 -19.12 5.79 1.90
N TYR A 16 -19.86 4.81 1.40
CA TYR A 16 -20.38 4.82 0.02
C TYR A 16 -21.30 6.02 -0.23
N LEU A 17 -22.29 6.23 0.64
CA LEU A 17 -23.25 7.32 0.50
C LEU A 17 -22.59 8.71 0.58
N ASN A 18 -21.48 8.84 1.31
CA ASN A 18 -20.75 10.11 1.40
C ASN A 18 -19.89 10.40 0.15
N ASN A 19 -19.53 9.38 -0.64
CA ASN A 19 -18.58 9.53 -1.75
C ASN A 19 -19.14 9.11 -3.11
N TYR A 20 -20.43 8.76 -3.22
CA TYR A 20 -21.01 8.21 -4.46
C TYR A 20 -20.92 9.15 -5.68
N SER A 21 -20.78 10.46 -5.45
CA SER A 21 -20.63 11.45 -6.51
C SER A 21 -19.19 11.56 -7.04
N ASP A 22 -18.21 10.92 -6.39
CA ASP A 22 -16.82 10.93 -6.83
C ASP A 22 -16.53 9.75 -7.78
N PRO A 23 -16.23 10.01 -9.07
CA PRO A 23 -15.94 8.94 -10.02
C PRO A 23 -14.72 8.08 -9.65
N VAL A 24 -13.70 8.68 -9.02
CA VAL A 24 -12.50 7.94 -8.58
C VAL A 24 -12.86 7.02 -7.42
N TYR A 25 -13.72 7.48 -6.50
CA TYR A 25 -14.24 6.63 -5.43
C TYR A 25 -15.02 5.45 -5.97
N LEU A 26 -15.98 5.68 -6.87
CA LEU A 26 -16.78 4.59 -7.45
C LEU A 26 -15.89 3.57 -8.16
N GLN A 27 -14.93 4.03 -8.96
CA GLN A 27 -14.00 3.14 -9.64
C GLN A 27 -13.17 2.32 -8.64
N TRP A 28 -12.68 2.94 -7.56
CA TRP A 28 -11.98 2.23 -6.49
C TRP A 28 -12.91 1.24 -5.77
N TYR A 29 -14.12 1.65 -5.41
CA TYR A 29 -15.07 0.84 -4.65
C TYR A 29 -15.40 -0.46 -5.39
N PHE A 30 -15.66 -0.39 -6.70
CA PHE A 30 -16.01 -1.58 -7.49
C PHE A 30 -14.81 -2.47 -7.83
N ASN A 31 -13.60 -1.92 -7.96
CA ASN A 31 -12.43 -2.67 -8.45
C ASN A 31 -11.44 -3.10 -7.36
N GLU A 32 -11.32 -2.33 -6.28
CA GLU A 32 -10.18 -2.40 -5.34
C GLU A 32 -10.60 -2.73 -3.91
N SER A 33 -11.74 -2.21 -3.44
CA SER A 33 -12.20 -2.38 -2.04
C SER A 33 -12.20 -3.84 -1.58
N LYS A 34 -12.73 -4.75 -2.41
CA LYS A 34 -12.75 -6.19 -2.13
C LYS A 34 -11.36 -6.82 -2.20
N ARG A 35 -10.50 -6.37 -3.11
CA ARG A 35 -9.12 -6.87 -3.25
C ARG A 35 -8.32 -6.59 -1.97
N LEU A 36 -8.55 -5.44 -1.34
CA LEU A 36 -7.87 -5.03 -0.11
C LEU A 36 -8.26 -5.88 1.11
N LEU A 37 -9.46 -6.47 1.14
CA LEU A 37 -9.93 -7.25 2.29
C LEU A 37 -9.03 -8.43 2.64
N LYS A 38 -8.32 -9.00 1.66
CA LYS A 38 -7.41 -10.13 1.88
C LYS A 38 -6.20 -9.79 2.75
N PHE A 39 -5.87 -8.51 2.93
CA PHE A 39 -4.77 -8.06 3.79
C PHE A 39 -5.22 -7.73 5.23
N LYS A 40 -6.53 -7.81 5.52
CA LYS A 40 -7.07 -7.42 6.82
C LYS A 40 -6.63 -8.40 7.91
N ASN A 41 -5.85 -7.91 8.88
CA ASN A 41 -5.36 -8.65 10.05
C ASN A 41 -4.49 -9.88 9.72
N ILE A 42 -3.89 -9.97 8.53
CA ILE A 42 -3.04 -11.12 8.18
C ILE A 42 -1.78 -11.20 9.04
N HIS A 43 -1.30 -10.07 9.57
CA HIS A 43 -0.13 -9.99 10.46
C HIS A 43 -0.47 -9.73 11.93
N LYS A 44 -1.66 -10.12 12.36
CA LYS A 44 -2.09 -9.86 13.72
C LYS A 44 -1.23 -10.67 14.70
N LYS A 45 -0.59 -9.96 15.66
CA LYS A 45 0.38 -10.50 16.65
C LYS A 45 1.76 -10.84 16.07
N GLU A 46 2.05 -10.43 14.85
CA GLU A 46 3.40 -10.52 14.27
C GLU A 46 4.09 -9.16 14.37
N ASP A 47 5.42 -9.17 14.48
CA ASP A 47 6.22 -7.95 14.44
C ASP A 47 6.31 -7.44 13.00
N CYS A 48 6.00 -6.15 12.81
CA CYS A 48 6.02 -5.48 11.52
C CYS A 48 6.85 -4.20 11.62
N PHE A 49 7.69 -3.95 10.62
CA PHE A 49 8.56 -2.78 10.57
C PHE A 49 8.20 -1.87 9.41
N ILE A 50 8.12 -0.57 9.68
CA ILE A 50 7.93 0.45 8.65
C ILE A 50 9.27 1.10 8.35
N ILE A 51 9.66 1.10 7.08
CA ILE A 51 10.94 1.61 6.62
C ILE A 51 10.69 2.88 5.80
N GLY A 52 11.06 4.02 6.39
CA GLY A 52 11.06 5.32 5.72
C GLY A 52 12.21 5.45 4.72
N ASN A 53 12.57 6.69 4.36
CA ASN A 53 13.67 6.97 3.41
C ASN A 53 14.73 7.90 4.00
N GLY A 54 14.84 7.94 5.33
CA GLY A 54 15.78 8.83 6.01
C GLY A 54 17.24 8.42 5.79
N PRO A 55 18.19 9.37 5.80
CA PRO A 55 19.61 9.05 5.62
C PRO A 55 20.20 8.18 6.75
N SER A 56 19.51 8.08 7.89
CA SER A 56 19.86 7.18 9.00
C SER A 56 19.90 5.70 8.59
N LEU A 57 19.16 5.32 7.55
CA LEU A 57 19.17 3.94 7.02
C LEU A 57 20.56 3.48 6.57
N ASN A 58 21.42 4.41 6.12
CA ASN A 58 22.79 4.08 5.72
C ASN A 58 23.67 3.62 6.89
N LYS A 59 23.20 3.75 8.13
CA LYS A 59 23.95 3.38 9.35
C LYS A 59 23.41 2.11 10.02
N ILE A 60 22.41 1.46 9.41
CA ILE A 60 21.73 0.30 9.98
C ILE A 60 22.00 -0.89 9.06
N ASP A 61 22.32 -2.03 9.65
CA ASP A 61 22.28 -3.30 8.92
C ASP A 61 20.82 -3.72 8.72
N LEU A 62 20.27 -3.38 7.55
CA LEU A 62 18.88 -3.66 7.21
C LEU A 62 18.62 -5.14 6.90
N SER A 63 19.67 -5.96 6.77
CA SER A 63 19.49 -7.39 6.53
C SER A 63 18.82 -8.11 7.71
N LEU A 64 18.94 -7.56 8.91
CA LEU A 64 18.27 -8.02 10.13
C LEU A 64 16.74 -7.98 10.02
N LEU A 65 16.20 -7.12 9.15
CA LEU A 65 14.76 -6.99 8.94
C LEU A 65 14.18 -8.03 7.97
N ASN A 66 15.02 -8.82 7.28
CA ASN A 66 14.56 -9.82 6.31
C ASN A 66 13.75 -10.98 6.93
N ASN A 67 13.84 -11.15 8.26
CA ASN A 67 13.06 -12.15 9.00
C ASN A 67 11.69 -11.63 9.46
N TYR A 68 11.34 -10.38 9.13
CA TYR A 68 10.11 -9.72 9.58
C TYR A 68 9.28 -9.22 8.40
N TYR A 69 8.01 -8.95 8.66
CA TYR A 69 7.18 -8.25 7.69
C TYR A 69 7.56 -6.77 7.66
N THR A 70 7.81 -6.26 6.47
CA THR A 70 8.32 -4.89 6.28
C THR A 70 7.47 -4.10 5.30
N PHE A 71 7.30 -2.83 5.61
CA PHE A 71 6.57 -1.86 4.80
C PHE A 71 7.54 -0.77 4.34
N GLY A 72 7.99 -0.86 3.09
CA GLY A 72 8.83 0.14 2.46
C GLY A 72 8.01 1.30 1.92
N LEU A 73 8.39 2.54 2.25
CA LEU A 73 7.62 3.72 1.88
C LEU A 73 8.18 4.45 0.66
N ASN A 74 7.31 4.99 -0.19
CA ASN A 74 7.65 5.91 -1.28
C ASN A 74 8.77 5.35 -2.19
N LYS A 75 9.92 6.04 -2.27
CA LYS A 75 11.06 5.66 -3.13
C LYS A 75 12.04 4.70 -2.44
N ILE A 76 11.55 3.78 -1.61
CA ILE A 76 12.37 2.80 -0.87
C ILE A 76 13.29 1.98 -1.78
N TYR A 77 12.84 1.71 -3.02
CA TYR A 77 13.60 0.94 -4.00
C TYR A 77 15.00 1.49 -4.30
N LEU A 78 15.22 2.79 -4.09
CA LEU A 78 16.52 3.42 -4.28
C LEU A 78 17.63 2.89 -3.36
N ILE A 79 17.26 2.21 -2.25
CA ILE A 79 18.24 1.62 -1.35
C ILE A 79 18.62 0.18 -1.71
N PHE A 80 17.84 -0.51 -2.56
CA PHE A 80 17.99 -1.96 -2.79
C PHE A 80 19.35 -2.34 -3.39
N ASP A 81 19.94 -1.45 -4.20
CA ASP A 81 21.27 -1.69 -4.78
C ASP A 81 22.42 -1.54 -3.76
N LYS A 82 22.13 -1.01 -2.56
CA LYS A 82 23.13 -0.70 -1.53
C LYS A 82 23.06 -1.62 -0.32
N VAL A 83 21.92 -2.28 -0.09
CA VAL A 83 21.67 -3.08 1.11
C VAL A 83 20.93 -4.35 0.76
N ASN A 84 21.18 -5.42 1.52
CA ASN A 84 20.39 -6.64 1.42
C ASN A 84 19.07 -6.48 2.17
N LEU A 85 18.04 -5.95 1.51
CA LEU A 85 16.71 -5.75 2.06
C LEU A 85 15.64 -6.28 1.11
N ASN A 86 14.81 -7.20 1.60
CA ASN A 86 13.59 -7.63 0.95
C ASN A 86 12.39 -7.01 1.67
N ILE A 87 11.57 -6.24 0.95
CA ILE A 87 10.34 -5.69 1.51
C ILE A 87 9.15 -6.60 1.28
N SER A 88 8.28 -6.73 2.30
CA SER A 88 7.03 -7.49 2.16
C SER A 88 5.96 -6.67 1.44
N TYR A 89 5.93 -5.36 1.70
CA TYR A 89 4.92 -4.43 1.18
C TYR A 89 5.57 -3.11 0.80
N HIS A 90 5.07 -2.50 -0.27
CA HIS A 90 5.39 -1.13 -0.66
C HIS A 90 4.17 -0.22 -0.47
N VAL A 91 4.37 1.02 -0.04
CA VAL A 91 3.28 2.01 0.12
C VAL A 91 3.71 3.39 -0.39
N ALA A 92 2.88 4.03 -1.23
CA ALA A 92 3.08 5.41 -1.64
C ALA A 92 1.75 6.15 -1.84
N VAL A 93 1.53 7.23 -1.08
CA VAL A 93 0.27 7.99 -1.10
C VAL A 93 0.42 9.40 -1.66
N ASN A 94 1.63 9.96 -1.64
CA ASN A 94 1.88 11.30 -2.17
C ASN A 94 1.79 11.30 -3.70
N HIS A 95 0.99 12.21 -4.25
CA HIS A 95 0.77 12.37 -5.69
C HIS A 95 2.08 12.45 -6.49
N LEU A 96 3.00 13.34 -6.12
CA LEU A 96 4.23 13.57 -6.85
C LEU A 96 5.16 12.37 -6.80
N VAL A 97 5.16 11.64 -5.68
CA VAL A 97 5.96 10.40 -5.55
C VAL A 97 5.45 9.34 -6.53
N VAL A 98 4.13 9.15 -6.61
CA VAL A 98 3.50 8.17 -7.49
C VAL A 98 3.72 8.53 -8.95
N GLU A 99 3.48 9.79 -9.32
CA GLU A 99 3.67 10.28 -10.68
C GLU A 99 5.12 10.09 -11.17
N GLN A 100 6.11 10.45 -10.34
CA GLN A 100 7.53 10.37 -10.71
C GLN A 100 8.10 8.94 -10.72
N SER A 101 7.44 8.00 -10.04
CA SER A 101 8.00 6.66 -9.78
C SER A 101 7.10 5.53 -10.29
N ALA A 102 6.10 5.84 -11.12
CA ALA A 102 5.10 4.89 -11.59
C ALA A 102 5.72 3.61 -12.18
N ARG A 103 6.69 3.77 -13.10
CA ARG A 103 7.39 2.64 -13.73
C ARG A 103 8.13 1.77 -12.72
N GLU A 104 8.75 2.38 -11.72
CA GLU A 104 9.45 1.63 -10.67
C GLU A 104 8.46 0.82 -9.83
N PHE A 105 7.32 1.42 -9.46
CA PHE A 105 6.27 0.74 -8.71
C PHE A 105 5.62 -0.41 -9.49
N GLU A 106 5.47 -0.26 -10.81
CA GLU A 106 5.01 -1.34 -11.69
C GLU A 106 5.98 -2.52 -11.76
N ASN A 107 7.28 -2.29 -11.56
CA ASN A 107 8.32 -3.32 -11.61
C ASN A 107 8.63 -3.94 -10.24
N LEU A 108 8.10 -3.39 -9.15
CA LEU A 108 8.24 -3.98 -7.82
C LEU A 108 7.63 -5.38 -7.77
N LYS A 109 8.30 -6.30 -7.09
CA LYS A 109 7.86 -7.71 -6.98
C LYS A 109 6.93 -7.96 -5.79
N CYS A 110 6.83 -7.01 -4.86
CA CYS A 110 5.97 -7.11 -3.68
C CYS A 110 4.62 -6.42 -3.90
N PRO A 111 3.57 -6.78 -3.13
CA PRO A 111 2.33 -6.00 -3.10
C PRO A 111 2.60 -4.52 -2.82
N SER A 112 2.07 -3.65 -3.67
CA SER A 112 2.28 -2.20 -3.64
C SER A 112 0.95 -1.48 -3.47
N PHE A 113 0.85 -0.63 -2.44
CA PHE A 113 -0.35 0.10 -2.07
C PHE A 113 -0.21 1.57 -2.43
N LEU A 114 -0.99 2.02 -3.42
CA LEU A 114 -0.88 3.37 -3.98
C LEU A 114 -2.16 4.16 -3.73
N SER A 115 -2.06 5.47 -3.50
CA SER A 115 -3.26 6.33 -3.47
C SER A 115 -4.05 6.18 -4.78
N ALA A 116 -5.35 5.89 -4.67
CA ALA A 116 -6.23 5.68 -5.81
C ALA A 116 -6.30 6.89 -6.72
N ARG A 117 -6.33 8.10 -6.13
CA ARG A 117 -6.32 9.36 -6.89
C ARG A 117 -4.99 9.57 -7.61
N ALA A 118 -3.87 9.40 -6.90
CA ALA A 118 -2.56 9.58 -7.48
C ALA A 118 -2.28 8.58 -8.62
N ALA A 119 -2.69 7.32 -8.44
CA ALA A 119 -2.44 6.24 -9.39
C ALA A 119 -3.50 6.12 -10.50
N ALA A 120 -4.55 6.94 -10.52
CA ALA A 120 -5.69 6.76 -11.42
C ALA A 120 -5.30 6.79 -12.91
N LYS A 121 -4.32 7.62 -13.29
CA LYS A 121 -3.95 7.90 -14.68
C LYS A 121 -2.48 7.70 -15.03
N VAL A 122 -1.64 7.42 -14.04
CA VAL A 122 -0.18 7.39 -14.21
C VAL A 122 0.44 6.03 -13.94
N VAL A 123 -0.32 5.08 -13.38
CA VAL A 123 0.16 3.73 -13.05
C VAL A 123 -0.71 2.71 -13.77
N ASP A 124 -0.06 1.83 -14.52
CA ASP A 124 -0.74 0.74 -15.22
C ASP A 124 -1.31 -0.29 -14.24
N LYS A 125 -2.34 -1.00 -14.69
CA LYS A 125 -2.94 -2.07 -13.89
C LYS A 125 -1.96 -3.23 -13.77
N ARG A 126 -1.63 -3.60 -12.54
CA ARG A 126 -0.81 -4.78 -12.20
C ARG A 126 -1.45 -5.58 -11.06
N ASP A 127 -1.22 -6.88 -11.04
CA ASP A 127 -1.83 -7.78 -10.03
C ASP A 127 -1.30 -7.53 -8.62
N HIS A 128 -0.04 -7.09 -8.49
CA HIS A 128 0.57 -6.71 -7.23
C HIS A 128 0.25 -5.28 -6.79
N ILE A 129 -0.38 -4.45 -7.63
CA ILE A 129 -0.76 -3.08 -7.28
C ILE A 129 -2.20 -3.04 -6.77
N TYR A 130 -2.36 -2.44 -5.59
CA TYR A 130 -3.63 -2.21 -4.91
C TYR A 130 -3.81 -0.73 -4.70
N LYS A 131 -4.96 -0.18 -5.09
CA LYS A 131 -5.24 1.24 -4.88
C LYS A 131 -5.99 1.43 -3.56
N ILE A 132 -5.56 2.38 -2.74
CA ILE A 132 -6.20 2.75 -1.46
C ILE A 132 -6.85 4.12 -1.58
N PHE A 133 -8.06 4.28 -1.02
CA PHE A 133 -8.85 5.50 -1.13
C PHE A 133 -8.92 6.23 0.22
#